data_AF-A0A1V4Y9U3-F1
#
_entry.id   AF-A0A1V4Y9U3-F1
#
_cell.length_a   1.000
_cell.length_b   1.000
_cell.length_c   1.000
_cell.angle_alpha   90.00
_cell.angle_beta   90.00
_cell.angle_gamma   90.00
#
_symmetry.space_group_name_H-M   'P 1'
#
loop_
_entity.id
_entity.type
_entity.pdbx_description
1 polymer ?
#
loop_
_entity_poly.entity_id
_entity_poly.type
_entity_poly.pdbx_seq_one_letter_code
_entity_poly.pdbx_strand_id
1 'polypeptide(L)'
;MAENYSEYDVHANVNCVECHETDEHQIGRRIPLDSTHEDYVEVKSCDSEGCHAGISHGGIVDAHLETIECETCHIPMLPGGNITGKAPISSFSWENGVLEETYHESNFTPTLAWSKGIYNEKLPVMASKDEEGVKLKAFNPINGVWWDEGLDQDVLTNPDNSSSLGNPISPSIVKAADSNGDGKVTSSEIRSYDGNLDKQPDYPNAILRHVDLLYQVSHNIVSKDIGMSDPLKCDNCHGVSASGSLHVNWTLLGYDKDPAETTPPTNFSAKEIPVTIPGQKPVEVEREPAF
;
A
#
# COMPACT_ATOMS: atom_id res chain seq x y z
N MET A 1 24.96 4.92 11.97
CA MET A 1 25.38 5.13 10.58
C MET A 1 24.16 5.66 9.87
N ALA A 2 24.17 6.87 9.32
CA ALA A 2 23.11 7.28 8.41
C ALA A 2 23.37 6.47 7.13
N GLU A 3 22.58 5.44 6.92
CA GLU A 3 22.62 4.63 5.71
C GLU A 3 22.33 5.54 4.52
N ASN A 4 23.03 5.27 3.42
CA ASN A 4 23.05 6.12 2.26
C ASN A 4 21.74 5.93 1.49
N TYR A 5 20.72 6.75 1.78
CA TYR A 5 19.40 6.73 1.13
C TYR A 5 19.50 6.75 -0.41
N SER A 6 20.60 7.25 -0.97
CA SER A 6 20.90 7.17 -2.41
C SER A 6 21.18 5.77 -2.94
N GLU A 7 21.34 4.76 -2.09
CA GLU A 7 21.42 3.36 -2.48
C GLU A 7 20.02 2.75 -2.71
N TYR A 8 18.98 3.39 -2.16
CA TYR A 8 17.62 2.89 -2.14
C TYR A 8 16.67 3.65 -3.07
N ASP A 9 16.96 4.92 -3.36
CA ASP A 9 16.12 5.78 -4.18
C ASP A 9 16.96 6.58 -5.20
N VAL A 10 16.60 6.47 -6.48
CA VAL A 10 17.23 7.23 -7.58
C VAL A 10 17.08 8.74 -7.39
N HIS A 11 16.03 9.18 -6.69
CA HIS A 11 15.75 10.58 -6.41
C HIS A 11 16.28 11.04 -5.06
N ALA A 12 17.10 10.25 -4.36
CA ALA A 12 17.57 10.61 -3.01
C ALA A 12 18.35 11.93 -2.92
N ASN A 13 18.88 12.44 -4.05
CA ASN A 13 19.58 13.72 -4.14
C ASN A 13 18.69 14.87 -4.64
N VAL A 14 17.45 14.58 -5.04
CA VAL A 14 16.43 15.58 -5.39
C VAL A 14 15.86 16.15 -4.10
N ASN A 15 15.70 17.48 -4.00
CA ASN A 15 15.13 18.06 -2.81
C ASN A 15 13.64 17.68 -2.69
N CYS A 16 13.18 17.33 -1.49
CA CYS A 16 11.79 16.94 -1.25
C CYS A 16 10.77 17.91 -1.86
N VAL A 17 11.05 19.23 -1.83
CA VAL A 17 10.14 20.27 -2.34
C VAL A 17 10.08 20.35 -3.87
N GLU A 18 11.00 19.70 -4.59
CA GLU A 18 10.98 19.64 -6.05
C GLU A 18 9.86 18.71 -6.55
N CYS A 19 9.52 17.67 -5.78
CA CYS A 19 8.36 16.82 -5.99
C CYS A 19 7.15 17.29 -5.18
N HIS A 20 7.36 17.62 -3.89
CA HIS A 20 6.35 18.19 -3.01
C HIS A 20 6.28 19.71 -3.19
N GLU A 21 5.78 20.15 -4.36
CA GLU A 21 5.64 21.56 -4.67
C GLU A 21 5.02 22.32 -3.49
N THR A 22 5.67 23.40 -3.08
CA THR A 22 5.29 24.14 -1.88
C THR A 22 4.90 25.56 -2.28
N ASP A 23 3.67 25.95 -1.97
CA ASP A 23 3.20 27.32 -2.11
C ASP A 23 2.65 27.82 -0.77
N GLU A 24 2.96 29.05 -0.38
CA GLU A 24 2.52 29.64 0.90
C GLU A 24 2.71 28.74 2.15
N HIS A 25 3.79 27.95 2.22
CA HIS A 25 4.07 26.91 3.23
C HIS A 25 3.13 25.70 3.22
N GLN A 26 2.23 25.62 2.25
CA GLN A 26 1.48 24.43 1.94
C GLN A 26 2.33 23.50 1.09
N ILE A 27 2.88 22.47 1.74
CA ILE A 27 3.63 21.41 1.09
C ILE A 27 2.68 20.51 0.33
N GLY A 28 2.97 20.32 -0.95
CA GLY A 28 2.16 19.52 -1.85
C GLY A 28 1.98 18.11 -1.35
N ARG A 29 0.78 17.56 -1.53
CA ARG A 29 0.43 16.20 -1.09
C ARG A 29 -0.06 15.41 -2.29
N ARG A 30 -0.26 14.10 -2.16
CA ARG A 30 -1.00 13.31 -3.16
C ARG A 30 -2.47 13.15 -2.79
N ILE A 31 -2.81 13.52 -1.56
CA ILE A 31 -4.13 13.37 -0.96
C ILE A 31 -4.64 14.77 -0.59
N PRO A 32 -5.81 15.18 -1.09
CA PRO A 32 -6.54 16.30 -0.54
C PRO A 32 -7.02 15.89 0.86
N LEU A 33 -6.22 16.19 1.89
CA LEU A 33 -6.72 16.20 3.26
C LEU A 33 -7.65 17.39 3.34
N ASP A 34 -8.92 17.18 3.69
CA ASP A 34 -9.97 18.19 3.90
C ASP A 34 -9.39 19.60 4.16
N SER A 35 -9.07 20.30 3.07
CA SER A 35 -8.46 21.60 3.13
C SER A 35 -9.61 22.56 2.88
N THR A 36 -9.99 23.25 3.93
CA THR A 36 -10.82 24.46 3.87
C THR A 36 -10.20 25.56 3.00
N HIS A 37 -9.00 25.34 2.46
CA HIS A 37 -8.32 26.14 1.46
C HIS A 37 -8.59 25.55 0.06
N GLU A 38 -9.18 26.38 -0.81
CA GLU A 38 -9.54 26.04 -2.21
C GLU A 38 -8.30 25.86 -3.11
N ASP A 39 -7.15 26.43 -2.71
CA ASP A 39 -5.90 26.37 -3.46
C ASP A 39 -4.99 25.31 -2.85
N TYR A 40 -5.01 24.10 -3.43
CA TYR A 40 -4.12 23.03 -3.04
C TYR A 40 -3.07 22.73 -4.09
N VAL A 41 -1.82 22.68 -3.65
CA VAL A 41 -0.68 22.26 -4.45
C VAL A 41 -0.54 20.74 -4.37
N GLU A 42 -0.41 20.09 -5.52
CA GLU A 42 -0.23 18.64 -5.62
C GLU A 42 1.25 18.27 -5.61
N VAL A 43 1.56 17.04 -5.17
CA VAL A 43 2.84 16.41 -5.46
C VAL A 43 2.90 16.15 -6.96
N LYS A 44 4.02 16.51 -7.60
CA LYS A 44 4.24 16.21 -9.02
C LYS A 44 4.07 14.72 -9.29
N SER A 45 3.37 14.42 -10.37
CA SER A 45 3.34 13.06 -10.92
C SER A 45 4.69 12.72 -11.53
N CYS A 46 4.98 11.42 -11.68
CA CYS A 46 6.20 10.96 -12.35
C CYS A 46 6.32 11.54 -13.77
N ASP A 47 5.20 11.67 -14.49
CA ASP A 47 5.13 12.15 -15.87
C ASP A 47 4.93 13.67 -16.02
N SER A 48 5.10 14.43 -14.93
CA SER A 48 5.04 15.89 -14.96
C SER A 48 6.14 16.50 -15.84
N GLU A 49 5.88 17.69 -16.39
CA GLU A 49 6.87 18.43 -17.19
C GLU A 49 8.14 18.69 -16.37
N GLY A 50 9.30 18.37 -16.97
CA GLY A 50 10.58 18.43 -16.25
C GLY A 50 10.87 17.21 -15.36
N CYS A 51 10.08 16.14 -15.44
CA CYS A 51 10.39 14.83 -14.86
C CYS A 51 10.43 13.78 -15.99
N HIS A 52 9.47 12.84 -16.04
CA HIS A 52 9.36 11.80 -17.07
C HIS A 52 8.32 12.11 -18.16
N ALA A 53 7.96 13.39 -18.35
CA ALA A 53 6.98 13.80 -19.37
C ALA A 53 7.37 13.34 -20.79
N GLY A 54 6.44 12.64 -21.44
CA GLY A 54 6.59 12.25 -22.85
C GLY A 54 7.46 11.02 -23.10
N ILE A 55 7.96 10.38 -22.04
CA ILE A 55 8.72 9.13 -22.12
C ILE A 55 7.78 7.97 -22.47
N SER A 56 8.25 7.06 -23.34
CA SER A 56 7.57 5.78 -23.66
C SER A 56 8.46 4.62 -23.27
N HIS A 57 7.84 3.57 -22.74
CA HIS A 57 8.49 2.32 -22.35
C HIS A 57 8.22 1.20 -23.35
N GLY A 58 7.65 1.52 -24.51
CA GLY A 58 7.17 0.53 -25.47
C GLY A 58 5.66 0.34 -25.41
N GLY A 59 5.04 -0.04 -26.53
CA GLY A 59 3.58 -0.10 -26.65
C GLY A 59 2.87 -1.01 -25.63
N ILE A 60 3.53 -2.08 -25.16
CA ILE A 60 2.96 -2.96 -24.13
C ILE A 60 3.01 -2.29 -22.76
N VAL A 61 4.17 -1.74 -22.37
CA VAL A 61 4.33 -1.13 -21.04
C VAL A 61 3.49 0.14 -20.95
N ASP A 62 3.43 0.94 -22.02
CA ASP A 62 2.57 2.12 -22.08
C ASP A 62 1.09 1.74 -21.91
N ALA A 63 0.65 0.60 -22.45
CA ALA A 63 -0.71 0.09 -22.22
C ALA A 63 -0.95 -0.35 -20.76
N HIS A 64 0.08 -0.82 -20.05
CA HIS A 64 -0.06 -1.13 -18.62
C HIS A 64 -0.30 0.13 -17.79
N LEU A 65 0.23 1.30 -18.19
CA LEU A 65 0.06 2.56 -17.46
C LEU A 65 -1.40 3.06 -17.42
N GLU A 66 -2.29 2.48 -18.24
CA GLU A 66 -3.75 2.68 -18.11
C GLU A 66 -4.30 2.03 -16.83
N THR A 67 -3.64 0.98 -16.34
CA THR A 67 -4.13 0.10 -15.27
C THR A 67 -3.26 0.15 -14.01
N ILE A 68 -1.97 0.42 -14.13
CA ILE A 68 -1.00 0.44 -13.01
C ILE A 68 -0.30 1.80 -12.93
N GLU A 69 0.15 2.17 -11.74
CA GLU A 69 1.01 3.35 -11.55
C GLU A 69 2.50 3.03 -11.74
N CYS A 70 3.31 4.03 -12.10
CA CYS A 70 4.76 3.88 -12.32
C CYS A 70 5.48 3.19 -11.16
N GLU A 71 5.11 3.56 -9.93
CA GLU A 71 5.66 3.03 -8.68
C GLU A 71 5.44 1.51 -8.53
N THR A 72 4.42 0.96 -9.18
CA THR A 72 4.18 -0.49 -9.20
C THR A 72 5.37 -1.24 -9.78
N CYS A 73 5.98 -0.71 -10.85
CA CYS A 73 7.15 -1.33 -11.48
C CYS A 73 8.46 -0.86 -10.85
N HIS A 74 8.50 0.39 -10.37
CA HIS A 74 9.71 1.02 -9.89
C HIS A 74 9.93 0.95 -8.37
N ILE A 75 9.06 0.28 -7.61
CA ILE A 75 9.28 -0.05 -6.20
C ILE A 75 9.12 -1.57 -6.02
N PRO A 76 10.08 -2.38 -6.50
CA PRO A 76 9.99 -3.84 -6.44
C PRO A 76 10.20 -4.42 -5.03
N MET A 77 10.82 -3.64 -4.14
CA MET A 77 11.27 -4.08 -2.82
C MET A 77 11.25 -2.89 -1.85
N LEU A 78 10.81 -3.14 -0.63
CA LEU A 78 10.87 -2.19 0.48
C LEU A 78 11.95 -2.61 1.46
N PRO A 79 12.65 -1.63 2.06
CA PRO A 79 13.70 -1.93 2.99
C PRO A 79 13.04 -2.42 4.29
N GLY A 80 13.56 -3.51 4.87
CA GLY A 80 13.22 -3.93 6.22
C GLY A 80 14.48 -4.07 7.10
N GLY A 81 14.29 -4.54 8.32
CA GLY A 81 15.32 -4.53 9.36
C GLY A 81 15.55 -3.11 9.89
N ASN A 82 16.67 -2.92 10.59
CA ASN A 82 16.97 -1.65 11.24
C ASN A 82 17.51 -0.61 10.26
N ILE A 83 16.62 0.00 9.48
CA ILE A 83 16.97 1.10 8.57
C ILE A 83 16.97 2.39 9.37
N THR A 84 18.09 3.10 9.39
CA THR A 84 18.19 4.41 10.08
C THR A 84 17.81 4.41 11.58
N GLY A 85 17.87 3.26 12.26
CA GLY A 85 17.56 3.17 13.70
C GLY A 85 16.13 2.74 14.02
N LYS A 86 15.28 2.44 13.03
CA LYS A 86 13.92 1.91 13.23
C LYS A 86 13.57 0.86 12.17
N ALA A 87 12.88 -0.19 12.59
CA ALA A 87 12.32 -1.16 11.66
C ALA A 87 10.90 -0.75 11.23
N PRO A 88 10.51 -0.97 9.96
CA PRO A 88 9.12 -0.75 9.52
C PRO A 88 8.18 -1.69 10.25
N ILE A 89 7.05 -1.17 10.74
CA ILE A 89 6.01 -1.98 11.40
C ILE A 89 5.37 -2.90 10.34
N SER A 90 5.24 -4.18 10.66
CA SER A 90 4.50 -5.18 9.87
C SER A 90 3.12 -5.47 10.45
N SER A 91 2.94 -5.36 11.76
CA SER A 91 1.63 -5.48 12.39
C SER A 91 1.54 -4.73 13.70
N PHE A 92 0.31 -4.41 14.10
CA PHE A 92 -0.02 -4.03 15.46
C PHE A 92 -1.28 -4.76 15.95
N SER A 93 -1.36 -5.01 17.25
CA SER A 93 -2.53 -5.56 17.90
C SER A 93 -2.86 -4.79 19.17
N TRP A 94 -4.15 -4.48 19.33
CA TRP A 94 -4.78 -4.00 20.54
C TRP A 94 -5.79 -5.00 21.11
N GLU A 95 -5.76 -6.26 20.63
CA GLU A 95 -6.70 -7.32 21.00
C GLU A 95 -6.85 -7.47 22.52
N ASN A 96 -5.76 -7.29 23.27
CA ASN A 96 -5.73 -7.44 24.72
C ASN A 96 -5.62 -6.10 25.47
N GLY A 97 -5.89 -4.98 24.79
CA GLY A 97 -5.85 -3.63 25.37
C GLY A 97 -4.45 -3.11 25.68
N VAL A 98 -3.42 -3.80 25.20
CA VAL A 98 -2.01 -3.41 25.23
C VAL A 98 -1.47 -3.51 23.81
N LEU A 99 -0.69 -2.51 23.39
CA LEU A 99 -0.08 -2.49 22.06
C LEU A 99 0.98 -3.57 21.94
N GLU A 100 0.79 -4.46 20.98
CA GLU A 100 1.80 -5.39 20.52
C GLU A 100 2.15 -5.05 19.07
N GLU A 101 3.43 -4.80 18.78
CA GLU A 101 3.90 -4.49 17.44
C GLU A 101 4.86 -5.57 16.95
N THR A 102 4.79 -5.88 15.66
CA THR A 102 5.83 -6.63 14.96
C THR A 102 6.42 -5.78 13.84
N TYR A 103 7.64 -6.11 13.43
CA TYR A 103 8.38 -5.34 12.44
C TYR A 103 8.87 -6.24 11.31
N HIS A 104 9.07 -5.65 10.13
CA HIS A 104 9.78 -6.29 9.04
C HIS A 104 11.26 -6.40 9.42
N GLU A 105 11.73 -7.62 9.70
CA GLU A 105 13.13 -7.90 10.08
C GLU A 105 14.11 -7.91 8.88
N SER A 106 13.58 -8.06 7.68
CA SER A 106 14.32 -8.07 6.42
C SER A 106 13.56 -7.33 5.34
N ASN A 107 14.25 -6.97 4.26
CA ASN A 107 13.62 -6.44 3.05
C ASN A 107 12.44 -7.30 2.61
N PHE A 108 11.39 -6.66 2.13
CA PHE A 108 10.12 -7.29 1.83
C PHE A 108 9.50 -6.69 0.58
N THR A 109 8.75 -7.51 -0.14
CA THR A 109 8.04 -7.09 -1.34
C THR A 109 6.81 -6.26 -0.96
N PRO A 110 6.54 -5.12 -1.61
CA PRO A 110 5.29 -4.40 -1.41
C PRO A 110 4.08 -5.22 -1.89
N THR A 111 2.93 -4.97 -1.29
CA THR A 111 1.65 -5.52 -1.77
C THR A 111 1.13 -4.66 -2.90
N LEU A 112 0.70 -5.31 -3.99
CA LEU A 112 -0.06 -4.63 -5.05
C LEU A 112 -1.55 -4.67 -4.72
N ALA A 113 -2.21 -3.52 -4.83
CA ALA A 113 -3.63 -3.40 -4.56
C ALA A 113 -4.30 -2.33 -5.43
N TRP A 114 -5.58 -2.52 -5.73
CA TRP A 114 -6.39 -1.50 -6.39
C TRP A 114 -6.68 -0.36 -5.42
N SER A 115 -6.50 0.86 -5.89
CA SER A 115 -6.75 2.04 -5.07
C SER A 115 -7.08 3.27 -5.90
N LYS A 116 -8.00 4.07 -5.36
CA LYS A 116 -8.29 5.45 -5.82
C LYS A 116 -7.42 6.50 -5.13
N GLY A 117 -6.61 6.10 -4.16
CA GLY A 117 -5.92 6.98 -3.21
C GLY A 117 -6.27 6.63 -1.76
N ILE A 118 -5.78 7.45 -0.85
CA ILE A 118 -6.04 7.33 0.59
C ILE A 118 -7.01 8.45 1.00
N TYR A 119 -7.95 8.15 1.90
CA TYR A 119 -8.95 9.09 2.39
C TYR A 119 -8.92 9.10 3.93
N ASN A 120 -9.00 10.27 4.56
CA ASN A 120 -8.96 10.35 6.04
C ASN A 120 -10.19 9.74 6.72
N GLU A 121 -11.32 9.74 6.03
CA GLU A 121 -12.60 9.26 6.55
C GLU A 121 -12.79 7.74 6.38
N LYS A 122 -11.77 7.06 5.83
CA LYS A 122 -11.82 5.63 5.54
C LYS A 122 -10.50 4.96 5.91
N LEU A 123 -10.58 3.68 6.26
CA LEU A 123 -9.39 2.87 6.36
C LEU A 123 -8.78 2.66 4.96
N PRO A 124 -7.45 2.68 4.83
CA PRO A 124 -6.77 2.45 3.57
C PRO A 124 -6.78 0.96 3.23
N VAL A 125 -7.94 0.44 2.81
CA VAL A 125 -8.11 -0.95 2.37
C VAL A 125 -8.13 -1.03 0.84
N MET A 126 -7.99 -2.25 0.30
CA MET A 126 -8.04 -2.49 -1.14
C MET A 126 -9.42 -2.09 -1.71
N ALA A 127 -9.43 -1.36 -2.82
CA ALA A 127 -10.63 -1.10 -3.60
C ALA A 127 -10.98 -2.30 -4.50
N SER A 128 -12.20 -2.35 -5.05
CA SER A 128 -12.50 -3.35 -6.09
C SER A 128 -11.86 -2.96 -7.42
N LYS A 129 -11.40 -3.96 -8.20
CA LYS A 129 -10.88 -3.76 -9.57
C LYS A 129 -11.90 -3.13 -10.53
N ASP A 130 -13.19 -3.33 -10.24
CA ASP A 130 -14.31 -2.93 -11.11
C ASP A 130 -14.78 -1.50 -10.80
N GLU A 131 -14.17 -0.85 -9.79
CA GLU A 131 -14.47 0.53 -9.46
C GLU A 131 -13.85 1.51 -10.45
N GLU A 132 -14.63 2.48 -10.92
CA GLU A 132 -14.14 3.52 -11.83
C GLU A 132 -12.98 4.33 -11.23
N GLY A 133 -11.90 4.49 -11.99
CA GLY A 133 -10.75 5.32 -11.61
C GLY A 133 -9.75 4.65 -10.66
N VAL A 134 -9.89 3.35 -10.37
CA VAL A 134 -8.87 2.60 -9.63
C VAL A 134 -7.68 2.26 -10.53
N LYS A 135 -6.47 2.33 -9.95
CA LYS A 135 -5.25 1.76 -10.53
C LYS A 135 -4.58 0.84 -9.53
N LEU A 136 -3.78 -0.10 -10.03
CA LEU A 136 -2.91 -0.92 -9.22
C LEU A 136 -1.73 -0.08 -8.72
N LYS A 137 -1.47 -0.11 -7.41
CA LYS A 137 -0.38 0.64 -6.78
C LYS A 137 0.38 -0.25 -5.80
N ALA A 138 1.59 0.19 -5.41
CA ALA A 138 2.43 -0.48 -4.42
C ALA A 138 2.17 0.04 -2.99
N PHE A 139 2.04 -0.88 -2.04
CA PHE A 139 1.72 -0.59 -0.64
C PHE A 139 2.66 -1.29 0.33
N ASN A 140 2.93 -0.63 1.45
CA ASN A 140 3.40 -1.28 2.67
C ASN A 140 2.17 -1.82 3.43
N PRO A 141 1.95 -3.15 3.49
CA PRO A 141 0.84 -3.71 4.25
C PRO A 141 1.16 -3.72 5.75
N ILE A 142 0.24 -3.21 6.57
CA ILE A 142 0.31 -3.33 8.03
C ILE A 142 -0.93 -4.06 8.50
N ASN A 143 -0.75 -5.23 9.11
CA ASN A 143 -1.87 -5.98 9.69
C ASN A 143 -2.25 -5.35 11.05
N GLY A 144 -3.48 -4.86 11.16
CA GLY A 144 -4.00 -4.24 12.37
C GLY A 144 -5.08 -5.11 13.02
N VAL A 145 -5.01 -5.27 14.34
CA VAL A 145 -6.02 -6.00 15.12
C VAL A 145 -6.58 -5.14 16.25
N TRP A 146 -7.90 -4.99 16.30
CA TRP A 146 -8.58 -4.24 17.38
C TRP A 146 -10.05 -4.63 17.51
N TRP A 147 -10.63 -4.31 18.67
CA TRP A 147 -12.06 -4.48 18.91
C TRP A 147 -12.85 -3.27 18.40
N ASP A 148 -13.96 -3.53 17.74
CA ASP A 148 -14.97 -2.55 17.33
C ASP A 148 -16.27 -2.82 18.07
N GLU A 149 -17.03 -1.78 18.40
CA GLU A 149 -18.32 -1.90 19.09
C GLU A 149 -19.35 -2.69 18.28
N GLY A 150 -19.17 -2.79 16.95
CA GLY A 150 -20.07 -3.52 16.07
C GLY A 150 -21.40 -2.77 15.85
N LEU A 151 -21.36 -1.44 15.89
CA LEU A 151 -22.51 -0.57 15.59
C LEU A 151 -22.61 -0.19 14.11
N ASP A 152 -21.48 -0.29 13.39
CA ASP A 152 -21.39 0.02 11.97
C ASP A 152 -21.77 -1.21 11.14
N GLN A 153 -22.75 -1.03 10.24
CA GLN A 153 -23.29 -2.12 9.42
C GLN A 153 -22.27 -2.67 8.40
N ASP A 154 -21.38 -1.82 7.88
CA ASP A 154 -20.34 -2.23 6.94
C ASP A 154 -19.29 -3.07 7.68
N VAL A 155 -18.91 -2.66 8.90
CA VAL A 155 -18.02 -3.45 9.78
C VAL A 155 -18.68 -4.78 10.16
N LEU A 156 -19.96 -4.80 10.52
CA LEU A 156 -20.66 -6.06 10.85
C LEU A 156 -20.72 -7.03 9.66
N THR A 157 -20.87 -6.50 8.44
CA THR A 157 -20.97 -7.31 7.23
C THR A 157 -19.61 -7.83 6.77
N ASN A 158 -18.56 -7.01 6.94
CA ASN A 158 -17.22 -7.31 6.45
C ASN A 158 -16.15 -6.70 7.39
N PRO A 159 -15.94 -7.27 8.60
CA PRO A 159 -15.12 -6.65 9.64
C PRO A 159 -13.66 -6.42 9.24
N ASP A 160 -13.14 -7.32 8.41
CA ASP A 160 -11.73 -7.40 8.05
C ASP A 160 -11.39 -6.62 6.78
N ASN A 161 -12.38 -6.34 5.92
CA ASN A 161 -12.15 -5.60 4.65
C ASN A 161 -13.03 -4.36 4.49
N SER A 162 -13.82 -3.98 5.51
CA SER A 162 -14.57 -2.73 5.48
C SER A 162 -13.64 -1.53 5.48
N SER A 163 -13.89 -0.60 4.55
CA SER A 163 -13.22 0.71 4.53
C SER A 163 -13.74 1.66 5.61
N SER A 164 -14.79 1.30 6.35
CA SER A 164 -15.29 2.12 7.46
C SER A 164 -14.28 2.15 8.62
N LEU A 165 -14.11 3.33 9.20
CA LEU A 165 -13.37 3.51 10.45
C LEU A 165 -14.02 2.72 11.59
N GLY A 166 -15.34 2.50 11.53
CA GLY A 166 -16.11 1.82 12.56
C GLY A 166 -16.13 2.59 13.88
N ASN A 167 -16.29 1.85 14.98
CA ASN A 167 -16.28 2.41 16.33
C ASN A 167 -15.28 1.60 17.18
N PRO A 168 -13.97 1.91 17.10
CA PRO A 168 -12.97 1.17 17.87
C PRO A 168 -13.18 1.32 19.39
N ILE A 169 -13.16 0.20 20.11
CA ILE A 169 -13.20 0.19 21.56
C ILE A 169 -11.83 0.60 22.11
N SER A 170 -11.80 1.55 23.05
CA SER A 170 -10.55 2.02 23.66
C SER A 170 -9.73 0.87 24.26
N PRO A 171 -8.40 0.83 24.07
CA PRO A 171 -7.54 -0.19 24.68
C PRO A 171 -7.68 -0.30 26.20
N SER A 172 -7.97 0.80 26.90
CA SER A 172 -8.19 0.79 28.35
C SER A 172 -9.43 -0.02 28.76
N ILE A 173 -10.46 0.01 27.93
CA ILE A 173 -11.71 -0.72 28.13
C ILE A 173 -11.50 -2.18 27.79
N VAL A 174 -10.84 -2.47 26.65
CA VAL A 174 -10.48 -3.84 26.27
C VAL A 174 -9.70 -4.51 27.40
N LYS A 175 -8.68 -3.82 27.95
CA LYS A 175 -7.90 -4.33 29.08
C LYS A 175 -8.74 -4.55 30.34
N ALA A 176 -9.72 -3.70 30.61
CA ALA A 176 -10.61 -3.84 31.78
C ALA A 176 -11.64 -4.97 31.60
N ALA A 177 -11.89 -5.39 30.37
CA ALA A 177 -12.80 -6.49 30.06
C ALA A 177 -12.20 -7.88 30.37
N ASP A 178 -10.88 -8.01 30.50
CA ASP A 178 -10.22 -9.23 30.97
C ASP A 178 -10.67 -9.58 32.40
N SER A 179 -11.77 -10.33 32.48
CA SER A 179 -12.49 -10.62 33.72
C SER A 179 -11.78 -11.68 34.55
N ASN A 180 -11.00 -12.54 33.89
CA ASN A 180 -10.36 -13.68 34.50
C ASN A 180 -8.88 -13.40 34.83
N GLY A 181 -8.31 -12.33 34.26
CA GLY A 181 -6.96 -11.84 34.54
C GLY A 181 -5.84 -12.66 33.91
N ASP A 182 -6.13 -13.41 32.83
CA ASP A 182 -5.14 -14.20 32.10
C ASP A 182 -4.35 -13.39 31.06
N GLY A 183 -4.68 -12.10 30.91
CA GLY A 183 -4.05 -11.19 29.97
C GLY A 183 -4.57 -11.33 28.54
N LYS A 184 -5.65 -12.10 28.32
CA LYS A 184 -6.29 -12.27 27.01
C LYS A 184 -7.75 -11.88 27.08
N VAL A 185 -8.18 -11.05 26.14
CA VAL A 185 -9.57 -10.60 26.08
C VAL A 185 -10.32 -11.40 25.05
N THR A 186 -11.34 -12.13 25.49
CA THR A 186 -12.20 -12.92 24.60
C THR A 186 -13.43 -12.15 24.16
N SER A 187 -14.09 -12.60 23.07
CA SER A 187 -15.39 -12.03 22.67
C SER A 187 -16.45 -12.12 23.76
N SER A 188 -16.39 -13.16 24.60
CA SER A 188 -17.34 -13.31 25.71
C SER A 188 -17.14 -12.24 26.77
N GLU A 189 -15.89 -11.90 27.06
CA GLU A 189 -15.51 -10.93 28.07
C GLU A 189 -15.90 -9.51 27.66
N ILE A 190 -15.46 -9.09 26.46
CA ILE A 190 -15.76 -7.75 25.97
C ILE A 190 -17.26 -7.52 25.77
N ARG A 191 -18.02 -8.54 25.34
CA ARG A 191 -19.48 -8.47 25.17
C ARG A 191 -20.27 -8.56 26.47
N SER A 192 -19.62 -8.94 27.57
CA SER A 192 -20.22 -8.97 28.91
C SER A 192 -19.72 -7.82 29.78
N TYR A 193 -18.79 -7.00 29.29
CA TYR A 193 -18.23 -5.88 30.01
C TYR A 193 -19.31 -4.84 30.30
N ASP A 194 -19.42 -4.48 31.58
CA ASP A 194 -20.33 -3.47 32.12
C ASP A 194 -19.49 -2.57 33.04
N GLY A 195 -18.90 -1.53 32.45
CA GLY A 195 -18.00 -0.62 33.15
C GLY A 195 -18.72 0.36 34.06
N ASN A 196 -20.04 0.54 33.87
CA ASN A 196 -20.86 1.49 34.62
C ASN A 196 -21.68 0.80 35.75
N LEU A 197 -21.71 -0.54 35.77
CA LEU A 197 -22.40 -1.41 36.73
C LEU A 197 -23.93 -1.29 36.72
N ASP A 198 -24.54 -0.98 35.57
CA ASP A 198 -25.99 -0.87 35.39
C ASP A 198 -26.68 -2.20 35.02
N LYS A 199 -25.90 -3.29 34.91
CA LYS A 199 -26.30 -4.64 34.51
C LYS A 199 -26.66 -4.78 33.03
N GLN A 200 -26.30 -3.82 32.18
CA GLN A 200 -26.33 -3.94 30.74
C GLN A 200 -24.89 -3.94 30.23
N PRO A 201 -24.52 -4.89 29.34
CA PRO A 201 -23.22 -4.82 28.72
C PRO A 201 -23.09 -3.55 27.87
N ASP A 202 -21.94 -2.87 27.98
CA ASP A 202 -21.64 -1.67 27.21
C ASP A 202 -21.39 -2.00 25.73
N TYR A 203 -20.82 -3.17 25.43
CA TYR A 203 -20.38 -3.58 24.09
C TYR A 203 -20.92 -4.94 23.62
N PRO A 204 -22.25 -5.20 23.67
CA PRO A 204 -22.82 -6.52 23.42
C PRO A 204 -22.57 -7.05 22.00
N ASN A 205 -22.30 -6.15 21.05
CA ASN A 205 -22.07 -6.47 19.63
C ASN A 205 -20.59 -6.48 19.23
N ALA A 206 -19.68 -6.34 20.20
CA ALA A 206 -18.27 -6.17 19.92
C ALA A 206 -17.71 -7.25 18.97
N ILE A 207 -16.91 -6.83 18.01
CA ILE A 207 -16.27 -7.70 17.02
C ILE A 207 -14.78 -7.41 16.97
N LEU A 208 -13.97 -8.47 16.93
CA LEU A 208 -12.55 -8.36 16.70
C LEU A 208 -12.31 -8.24 15.20
N ARG A 209 -11.61 -7.19 14.78
CA ARG A 209 -11.28 -6.93 13.38
C ARG A 209 -9.83 -7.30 13.12
N HIS A 210 -9.56 -7.92 11.97
CA HIS A 210 -8.24 -8.18 11.43
C HIS A 210 -8.14 -7.50 10.08
N VAL A 211 -7.54 -6.31 10.02
CA VAL A 211 -7.57 -5.47 8.82
C VAL A 211 -6.18 -5.30 8.25
N ASP A 212 -6.03 -5.55 6.96
CA ASP A 212 -4.83 -5.20 6.21
C ASP A 212 -4.89 -3.74 5.79
N LEU A 213 -4.10 -2.89 6.45
CA LEU A 213 -4.00 -1.47 6.18
C LEU A 213 -2.90 -1.23 5.15
N LEU A 214 -3.29 -0.69 4.01
CA LEU A 214 -2.44 -0.51 2.84
C LEU A 214 -1.92 0.92 2.77
N TYR A 215 -0.71 1.14 3.29
CA TYR A 215 -0.06 2.45 3.22
C TYR A 215 0.68 2.59 1.90
N GLN A 216 0.21 3.51 1.05
CA GLN A 216 0.76 3.69 -0.29
C GLN A 216 2.24 4.12 -0.20
N VAL A 217 3.08 3.50 -1.02
CA VAL A 217 4.50 3.87 -1.11
C VAL A 217 4.73 4.70 -2.36
N SER A 218 5.57 5.73 -2.25
CA SER A 218 5.95 6.61 -3.36
C SER A 218 7.43 7.03 -3.33
N HIS A 219 8.22 6.39 -2.46
CA HIS A 219 9.68 6.55 -2.34
C HIS A 219 10.33 5.16 -2.43
N ASN A 220 11.66 5.13 -2.51
CA ASN A 220 12.48 3.96 -2.87
C ASN A 220 12.32 3.58 -4.35
N ILE A 221 12.25 4.59 -5.21
CA ILE A 221 12.19 4.39 -6.66
C ILE A 221 13.52 3.84 -7.15
N VAL A 222 13.48 2.72 -7.87
CA VAL A 222 14.65 2.06 -8.42
C VAL A 222 14.81 2.34 -9.92
N SER A 223 16.06 2.29 -10.36
CA SER A 223 16.46 2.20 -11.76
C SER A 223 17.23 0.90 -11.97
N LYS A 224 17.73 0.68 -13.19
CA LYS A 224 18.60 -0.44 -13.48
C LYS A 224 19.91 -0.43 -12.67
N ASP A 225 20.42 0.75 -12.30
CA ASP A 225 21.75 0.89 -11.69
C ASP A 225 21.69 1.28 -10.20
N ILE A 226 20.54 1.76 -9.72
CA ILE A 226 20.35 2.25 -8.34
C ILE A 226 19.08 1.63 -7.76
N GLY A 227 19.17 1.11 -6.53
CA GLY A 227 18.05 0.52 -5.81
C GLY A 227 18.39 -0.85 -5.23
N MET A 228 17.45 -1.41 -4.46
CA MET A 228 17.60 -2.75 -3.86
C MET A 228 17.35 -3.91 -4.83
N SER A 229 16.74 -3.61 -5.98
CA SER A 229 16.37 -4.57 -7.02
C SER A 229 16.13 -3.80 -8.32
N ASP A 230 16.26 -4.49 -9.46
CA ASP A 230 15.85 -3.98 -10.77
C ASP A 230 14.35 -3.64 -10.79
N PRO A 231 13.92 -2.66 -11.62
CA PRO A 231 12.51 -2.44 -11.93
C PRO A 231 11.84 -3.72 -12.42
N LEU A 232 10.57 -3.89 -12.07
CA LEU A 232 9.80 -5.07 -12.46
C LEU A 232 9.66 -5.18 -13.98
N LYS A 233 9.79 -6.40 -14.45
CA LYS A 233 9.61 -6.83 -15.85
C LYS A 233 8.41 -7.76 -15.93
N CYS A 234 8.03 -8.11 -17.15
CA CYS A 234 6.86 -8.95 -17.43
C CYS A 234 6.86 -10.25 -16.61
N ASP A 235 8.02 -10.86 -16.42
CA ASP A 235 8.21 -12.15 -15.77
C ASP A 235 8.17 -12.08 -14.22
N ASN A 236 8.17 -10.86 -13.66
CA ASN A 236 7.96 -10.64 -12.24
C ASN A 236 6.47 -10.66 -11.86
N CYS A 237 5.57 -10.36 -12.80
CA CYS A 237 4.12 -10.41 -12.60
C CYS A 237 3.46 -11.60 -13.33
N HIS A 238 3.96 -11.95 -14.52
CA HIS A 238 3.37 -12.94 -15.42
C HIS A 238 4.27 -14.16 -15.65
N GLY A 239 3.64 -15.29 -15.99
CA GLY A 239 4.34 -16.50 -16.40
C GLY A 239 5.00 -17.26 -15.24
N VAL A 240 5.89 -18.20 -15.59
CA VAL A 240 6.38 -19.24 -14.66
C VAL A 240 7.24 -18.71 -13.50
N SER A 241 7.87 -17.55 -13.68
CA SER A 241 8.77 -16.90 -12.73
C SER A 241 8.08 -15.89 -11.80
N ALA A 242 6.80 -15.58 -12.04
CA ALA A 242 6.01 -14.68 -11.20
C ALA A 242 5.82 -15.18 -9.75
N SER A 243 6.26 -16.40 -9.45
CA SER A 243 6.24 -16.99 -8.11
C SER A 243 7.43 -16.59 -7.22
N GLY A 244 8.42 -15.84 -7.74
CA GLY A 244 9.70 -15.62 -7.05
C GLY A 244 9.94 -14.24 -6.44
N SER A 245 9.51 -13.15 -7.10
CA SER A 245 9.98 -11.78 -6.78
C SER A 245 8.87 -10.82 -6.35
N LEU A 246 7.68 -10.98 -6.94
CA LEU A 246 6.47 -10.27 -6.54
C LEU A 246 5.34 -11.29 -6.56
N HIS A 247 4.82 -11.70 -5.40
CA HIS A 247 3.65 -12.57 -5.38
C HIS A 247 2.42 -11.74 -5.79
N VAL A 248 2.22 -11.56 -7.10
CA VAL A 248 0.97 -11.01 -7.61
C VAL A 248 -0.11 -12.04 -7.35
N ASN A 249 -0.91 -11.79 -6.31
CA ASN A 249 -2.06 -12.61 -6.02
C ASN A 249 -3.22 -12.17 -6.94
N TRP A 250 -3.24 -12.72 -8.16
CA TRP A 250 -4.25 -12.41 -9.18
C TRP A 250 -5.68 -12.57 -8.65
N THR A 251 -5.93 -13.61 -7.85
CA THR A 251 -7.25 -13.85 -7.23
C THR A 251 -7.62 -12.76 -6.24
N LEU A 252 -6.68 -12.31 -5.40
CA LEU A 252 -6.91 -11.17 -4.50
C LEU A 252 -7.19 -9.89 -5.27
N LEU A 253 -6.57 -9.70 -6.44
CA LEU A 253 -6.82 -8.58 -7.35
C LEU A 253 -8.11 -8.73 -8.17
N GLY A 254 -8.91 -9.78 -7.96
CA GLY A 254 -10.17 -10.02 -8.65
C GLY A 254 -10.03 -10.63 -10.05
N TYR A 255 -8.88 -11.22 -10.40
CA TYR A 255 -8.71 -12.01 -11.61
C TYR A 255 -8.84 -13.51 -11.29
N ASP A 256 -9.41 -14.28 -12.22
CA ASP A 256 -9.49 -15.74 -12.05
C ASP A 256 -8.10 -16.40 -12.07
N LYS A 257 -7.15 -15.80 -12.81
CA LYS A 257 -5.78 -16.26 -13.02
C LYS A 257 -4.92 -15.14 -13.63
N ASP A 258 -3.64 -15.41 -13.84
CA ASP A 258 -2.74 -14.52 -14.58
C ASP A 258 -3.37 -14.13 -15.94
N PRO A 259 -3.61 -12.82 -16.21
CA PRO A 259 -4.26 -12.37 -17.44
C PRO A 259 -3.40 -12.60 -18.69
N ALA A 260 -2.09 -12.85 -18.53
CA ALA A 260 -1.17 -13.23 -19.60
C ALA A 260 -0.87 -14.74 -19.62
N GLU A 261 -1.60 -15.56 -18.86
CA GLU A 261 -1.39 -17.01 -18.82
C GLU A 261 -1.55 -17.62 -20.21
N THR A 262 -0.61 -18.48 -20.58
CA THR A 262 -0.59 -19.21 -21.86
C THR A 262 -0.44 -20.72 -21.60
N THR A 263 -0.82 -21.55 -22.58
CA THR A 263 -0.64 -23.00 -22.52
C THR A 263 0.20 -23.49 -23.70
N PRO A 264 1.44 -23.99 -23.48
CA PRO A 264 2.15 -24.06 -22.19
C PRO A 264 2.51 -22.66 -21.65
N PRO A 265 2.77 -22.52 -20.34
CA PRO A 265 3.15 -21.24 -19.74
C PRO A 265 4.35 -20.60 -20.43
N THR A 266 4.20 -19.34 -20.82
CA THR A 266 5.27 -18.57 -21.44
C THR A 266 6.28 -18.11 -20.38
N ASN A 267 7.56 -18.29 -20.69
CA ASN A 267 8.63 -17.61 -19.98
C ASN A 267 8.87 -16.24 -20.62
N PHE A 268 8.39 -15.18 -19.99
CA PHE A 268 8.54 -13.81 -20.49
C PHE A 268 9.96 -13.26 -20.33
N SER A 269 10.81 -13.83 -19.46
CA SER A 269 12.22 -13.44 -19.35
C SER A 269 13.05 -13.74 -20.61
N ALA A 270 12.58 -14.68 -21.44
CA ALA A 270 13.29 -15.18 -22.60
C ALA A 270 12.65 -14.76 -23.94
N LYS A 271 11.64 -13.88 -23.90
CA LYS A 271 10.90 -13.46 -25.09
C LYS A 271 10.70 -11.95 -25.12
N GLU A 272 11.12 -11.33 -26.20
CA GLU A 272 10.66 -9.99 -26.57
C GLU A 272 9.33 -10.09 -27.30
N ILE A 273 8.36 -9.26 -26.93
CA ILE A 273 7.08 -9.16 -27.62
C ILE A 273 7.08 -7.84 -28.42
N PRO A 274 7.42 -7.87 -29.72
CA PRO A 274 7.46 -6.65 -30.52
C PRO A 274 6.02 -6.21 -30.83
N VAL A 275 5.63 -5.08 -30.25
CA VAL A 275 4.40 -4.37 -30.62
C VAL A 275 4.81 -3.03 -31.21
N THR A 276 4.36 -2.74 -32.42
CA THR A 276 4.55 -1.44 -33.07
C THR A 276 3.23 -0.71 -33.08
N ILE A 277 3.13 0.37 -32.29
CA ILE A 277 1.95 1.23 -32.27
C ILE A 277 2.20 2.44 -33.20
N PRO A 278 1.32 2.72 -34.19
CA PRO A 278 1.45 3.92 -35.01
C PRO A 278 1.47 5.19 -34.16
N GLY A 279 2.52 6.01 -34.28
CA GLY A 279 2.66 7.24 -33.49
C GLY A 279 3.27 7.04 -32.09
N GLN A 280 3.82 5.86 -31.78
CA GLN A 280 4.52 5.61 -30.53
C GLN A 280 5.65 6.63 -30.31
N LYS A 281 5.71 7.19 -29.10
CA LYS A 281 6.77 8.13 -28.70
C LYS A 281 8.13 7.39 -28.70
N PRO A 282 9.26 8.10 -28.83
CA PRO A 282 10.58 7.46 -28.77
C PRO A 282 10.70 6.68 -27.46
N VAL A 283 11.20 5.44 -27.55
CA VAL A 283 11.53 4.64 -26.36
C VAL A 283 12.58 5.41 -25.57
N GLU A 284 12.43 5.42 -24.25
CA GLU A 284 13.44 5.99 -23.36
C GLU A 284 14.81 5.40 -23.69
N VAL A 285 15.75 6.27 -23.99
CA VAL A 285 17.17 5.93 -23.94
C VAL A 285 17.62 6.53 -22.62
N GLU A 286 17.96 5.69 -21.64
CA GLU A 286 18.60 6.15 -20.39
C GLU A 286 19.71 7.14 -20.78
N ARG A 287 19.47 8.43 -20.50
CA ARG A 287 20.47 9.47 -20.61
C ARG A 287 20.84 9.85 -19.19
N GLU A 288 22.12 10.18 -19.00
CA GLU A 288 22.60 10.77 -17.74
C GLU A 288 21.64 11.87 -17.26
N PRO A 289 21.42 11.92 -15.94
CA PRO A 289 20.10 11.77 -15.33
C PRO A 289 19.10 12.78 -15.84
N ALA A 290 17.87 12.31 -16.08
CA ALA A 290 16.72 13.19 -16.05
C ALA A 290 16.62 13.73 -14.60
N PHE A 291 16.89 15.03 -14.45
CA PHE A 291 16.60 15.76 -13.22
C PHE A 291 15.11 16.03 -13.16
#